data_AF-A0A1Z5KH96-F1
#
_entry.id   AF-A0A1Z5KH96-F1
#
_cell.length_a   1.000
_cell.length_b   1.000
_cell.length_c   1.000
_cell.angle_alpha   90.00
_cell.angle_beta   90.00
_cell.angle_gamma   90.00
#
_symmetry.space_group_name_H-M   'P 1'
#
loop_
_entity.id
_entity.type
_entity.pdbx_description
1 polymer ?
#
loop_
_entity_poly.entity_id
_entity_poly.type
_entity_poly.pdbx_seq_one_letter_code
_entity_poly.pdbx_strand_id
1 'polypeptide(L)'
;MKFSSLVLLASIGAVSAFTPSLPSSKISSVIQETQRFQPLAAEFDDQDEEQEKDDYIELEGMEDGDVELINTEPPVWAVSAEKVQALREKHRLHDKDTGSPEYQVAGMTERISYLTNHLQMHPKDFSTRRGLVALVNKRRRLLNYLSTEDVDRYKALIASLGIRHKAPGTVPSREETYARFPKQKAVRKHLVKKN
;
A
#
# COMPACT_ATOMS: atom_id res chain seq x y z
N MET A 1 -13.77 -58.54 21.37
CA MET A 1 -12.80 -57.58 21.94
C MET A 1 -13.39 -56.19 21.80
N LYS A 2 -13.89 -55.61 22.90
CA LYS A 2 -14.55 -54.30 22.95
C LYS A 2 -13.51 -53.28 23.41
N PHE A 3 -13.22 -52.26 22.61
CA PHE A 3 -12.56 -51.06 23.09
C PHE A 3 -13.33 -49.82 22.61
N SER A 4 -14.13 -49.34 23.54
CA SER A 4 -14.62 -47.96 23.62
C SER A 4 -13.42 -47.05 23.93
N SER A 5 -13.30 -45.93 23.21
CA SER A 5 -12.35 -44.85 23.51
C SER A 5 -12.88 -43.59 22.82
N LEU A 6 -13.80 -42.90 23.49
CA LEU A 6 -13.58 -41.63 24.19
C LEU A 6 -13.03 -40.50 23.31
N VAL A 7 -13.97 -39.65 22.89
CA VAL A 7 -13.77 -38.27 22.42
C VAL A 7 -13.14 -37.46 23.56
N LEU A 8 -11.96 -36.90 23.32
CA LEU A 8 -11.28 -36.01 24.25
C LEU A 8 -11.18 -34.61 23.62
N LEU A 9 -12.00 -33.71 24.15
CA LEU A 9 -12.00 -32.27 23.91
C LEU A 9 -10.67 -31.70 24.43
N ALA A 10 -9.78 -31.26 23.54
CA ALA A 10 -8.58 -30.53 23.94
C ALA A 10 -8.81 -29.02 23.78
N SER A 11 -8.99 -28.40 24.94
CA SER A 11 -8.93 -26.97 25.25
C SER A 11 -8.05 -26.14 24.31
N ILE A 12 -8.63 -25.03 23.85
CA ILE A 12 -7.97 -23.85 23.32
C ILE A 12 -6.92 -23.39 24.35
N GLY A 13 -5.64 -23.45 23.98
CA GLY A 13 -4.57 -22.81 24.73
C GLY A 13 -4.61 -21.31 24.47
N ALA A 14 -5.00 -20.53 25.48
CA ALA A 14 -4.85 -19.09 25.47
C ALA A 14 -3.36 -18.73 25.47
N VAL A 15 -2.90 -18.07 24.42
CA VAL A 15 -1.57 -17.44 24.37
C VAL A 15 -1.64 -16.26 25.34
N SER A 16 -1.03 -16.39 26.51
CA SER A 16 -0.96 -15.33 27.50
C SER A 16 -0.18 -14.14 26.92
N ALA A 17 -0.82 -12.97 26.91
CA ALA A 17 -0.17 -11.72 26.61
C ALA A 17 1.00 -11.49 27.59
N PHE A 18 2.18 -11.20 27.07
CA PHE A 18 3.31 -10.73 27.85
C PHE A 18 2.99 -9.32 28.37
N THR A 19 2.44 -9.24 29.58
CA THR A 19 2.31 -7.99 30.32
C THR A 19 3.60 -7.76 31.12
N PRO A 20 4.42 -6.73 30.84
CA PRO A 20 5.55 -6.45 31.71
C PRO A 20 5.04 -5.93 33.06
N SER A 21 5.18 -6.72 34.13
CA SER A 21 5.04 -6.22 35.50
C SER A 21 6.29 -5.43 35.86
N LEU A 22 6.18 -4.11 35.88
CA LEU A 22 7.27 -3.25 36.32
C LEU A 22 7.41 -3.29 37.86
N PRO A 23 8.63 -3.41 38.41
CA PRO A 23 8.86 -3.40 39.85
C PRO A 23 8.63 -2.00 40.45
N SER A 24 7.80 -1.96 41.48
CA SER A 24 7.20 -0.81 42.17
C SER A 24 8.16 0.19 42.86
N SER A 25 9.48 0.13 42.67
CA SER A 25 10.43 0.93 43.49
C SER A 25 11.17 2.05 42.77
N LYS A 26 10.89 2.31 41.48
CA LYS A 26 11.50 3.43 40.72
C LYS A 26 10.47 4.38 40.09
N ILE A 27 9.29 4.51 40.68
CA ILE A 27 8.25 5.46 40.26
C ILE A 27 8.33 6.77 41.09
N SER A 28 9.02 6.76 42.23
CA SER A 28 9.02 7.88 43.17
C SER A 28 9.76 9.14 42.69
N SER A 29 10.65 9.06 41.70
CA SER A 29 11.35 10.23 41.16
C SER A 29 10.66 10.89 39.98
N VAL A 30 9.68 10.22 39.35
CA VAL A 30 8.95 10.78 38.19
C VAL A 30 7.69 11.54 38.64
N ILE A 31 7.19 11.27 39.84
CA ILE A 31 6.01 11.93 40.41
C ILE A 31 6.32 13.34 40.96
N GLN A 32 7.59 13.74 41.11
CA GLN A 32 7.89 15.11 41.54
C GLN A 32 7.68 16.17 40.45
N GLU A 33 7.51 15.78 39.18
CA GLU A 33 7.23 16.71 38.09
C GLU A 33 5.72 16.95 37.85
N THR A 34 4.84 16.28 38.62
CA THR A 34 3.38 16.54 38.59
C THR A 34 2.91 17.50 39.68
N GLN A 35 3.82 18.09 40.47
CA GLN A 35 3.47 19.09 41.50
C GLN A 35 3.44 20.54 40.97
N ARG A 36 3.03 20.75 39.72
CA ARG A 36 2.76 22.08 39.16
C ARG A 36 1.30 22.35 38.85
N PHE A 37 0.39 21.54 39.36
CA PHE A 37 -1.03 21.85 39.32
C PHE A 37 -1.65 21.54 40.67
N GLN A 38 -1.48 22.49 41.60
CA GLN A 38 -2.43 22.63 42.70
C GLN A 38 -3.68 23.31 42.11
N PRO A 39 -4.90 22.75 42.25
CA PRO A 39 -6.09 23.51 41.95
C PRO A 39 -6.24 24.55 43.07
N LEU A 40 -5.85 25.78 42.76
CA LEU A 40 -6.21 26.92 43.58
C LEU A 40 -7.73 27.03 43.45
N ALA A 41 -8.46 26.64 44.49
CA ALA A 41 -9.84 27.05 44.67
C ALA A 41 -9.83 28.57 44.92
N ALA A 42 -9.62 29.32 43.85
CA ALA A 42 -9.96 30.72 43.79
C ALA A 42 -11.44 30.75 43.45
N GLU A 43 -12.25 31.25 44.38
CA GLU A 43 -13.52 31.90 44.08
C GLU A 43 -13.25 32.91 42.96
N PHE A 44 -13.58 32.55 41.72
CA PHE A 44 -13.62 33.48 40.61
C PHE A 44 -15.04 34.03 40.58
N ASP A 45 -15.13 35.29 41.00
CA ASP A 45 -16.34 36.10 41.00
C ASP A 45 -16.95 36.12 39.60
N ASP A 46 -18.26 35.85 39.53
CA ASP A 46 -19.08 36.02 38.34
C ASP A 46 -19.08 37.50 37.94
N GLN A 47 -18.25 37.88 36.97
CA GLN A 47 -18.49 39.02 36.07
C GLN A 47 -17.50 38.97 34.90
N ASP A 48 -18.06 39.06 33.70
CA ASP A 48 -17.40 39.12 32.40
C ASP A 48 -17.10 37.75 31.74
N GLU A 49 -18.17 37.01 31.40
CA GLU A 49 -18.17 36.19 30.18
C GLU A 49 -18.05 37.13 28.97
N GLU A 50 -16.84 37.59 28.66
CA GLU A 50 -16.54 38.01 27.30
C GLU A 50 -16.62 36.74 26.44
N GLN A 51 -17.72 36.62 25.69
CA GLN A 51 -17.84 35.67 24.59
C GLN A 51 -16.61 35.82 23.69
N GLU A 52 -15.67 34.88 23.80
CA GLU A 52 -14.78 34.55 22.71
C GLU A 52 -15.67 34.05 21.57
N LYS A 53 -16.15 35.00 20.76
CA LYS A 53 -16.64 34.72 19.43
C LYS A 53 -15.44 34.19 18.67
N ASP A 54 -15.37 32.86 18.59
CA ASP A 54 -14.54 32.19 17.59
C ASP A 54 -14.75 32.94 16.25
N ASP A 55 -13.65 33.33 15.60
CA ASP A 55 -13.60 33.94 14.27
C ASP A 55 -14.08 32.97 13.18
N TYR A 56 -15.22 32.30 13.40
CA TYR A 56 -15.97 31.67 12.35
C TYR A 56 -16.59 32.78 11.52
N ILE A 57 -16.23 32.82 10.24
CA ILE A 57 -16.89 33.66 9.26
C ILE A 57 -18.36 33.24 9.25
N GLU A 58 -19.24 34.04 9.86
CA GLU A 58 -20.68 33.93 9.70
C GLU A 58 -21.00 34.19 8.23
N LEU A 59 -21.27 33.12 7.49
CA LEU A 59 -21.77 33.13 6.12
C LEU A 59 -23.25 33.55 6.08
N GLU A 60 -23.62 34.57 6.84
CA GLU A 60 -24.96 35.19 6.76
C GLU A 60 -24.89 36.37 5.81
N GLY A 61 -25.26 36.11 4.55
CA GLY A 61 -25.36 37.15 3.52
C GLY A 61 -25.09 36.71 2.08
N MET A 62 -24.78 35.43 1.83
CA MET A 62 -24.74 34.93 0.45
C MET A 62 -26.16 34.53 0.05
N GLU A 63 -26.87 35.42 -0.66
CA GLU A 63 -28.12 35.08 -1.32
C GLU A 63 -27.90 33.81 -2.17
N ASP A 64 -28.82 32.84 -2.10
CA ASP A 64 -28.78 31.58 -2.87
C ASP A 64 -28.83 31.78 -4.41
N GLY A 65 -28.71 33.02 -4.89
CA GLY A 65 -28.67 33.40 -6.29
C GLY A 65 -27.23 33.59 -6.76
N ASP A 66 -26.84 32.81 -7.77
CA ASP A 66 -25.68 33.05 -8.62
C ASP A 66 -24.33 32.61 -8.05
N VAL A 67 -24.28 31.47 -7.36
CA VAL A 67 -23.15 30.57 -7.59
C VAL A 67 -23.38 30.01 -8.98
N GLU A 68 -22.91 30.72 -10.02
CA GLU A 68 -22.66 30.07 -11.30
C GLU A 68 -21.82 28.84 -10.96
N LEU A 69 -22.45 27.66 -11.03
CA LEU A 69 -21.75 26.39 -10.97
C LEU A 69 -20.74 26.50 -12.11
N ILE A 70 -19.52 26.87 -11.76
CA ILE A 70 -18.41 26.75 -12.67
C ILE A 70 -18.56 25.32 -13.15
N ASN A 71 -18.66 25.11 -14.46
CA ASN A 71 -18.54 23.78 -15.04
C ASN A 71 -17.09 23.34 -14.79
N THR A 72 -16.72 23.15 -13.53
CA THR A 72 -15.47 22.59 -13.08
C THR A 72 -15.60 21.13 -13.41
N GLU A 73 -15.23 20.81 -14.66
CA GLU A 73 -14.85 19.46 -15.01
C GLU A 73 -13.92 18.95 -13.91
N PRO A 74 -14.19 17.76 -13.35
CA PRO A 74 -13.42 17.24 -12.24
C PRO A 74 -11.93 17.22 -12.62
N PRO A 75 -11.03 17.60 -11.70
CA PRO A 75 -9.62 17.69 -12.02
C PRO A 75 -9.11 16.32 -12.49
N VAL A 76 -8.11 16.30 -13.38
CA VAL A 76 -7.64 15.08 -14.05
C VAL A 76 -7.31 13.93 -13.07
N TRP A 77 -6.85 14.26 -11.86
CA TRP A 77 -6.58 13.28 -10.81
C TRP A 77 -7.85 12.62 -10.24
N ALA A 78 -8.97 13.33 -10.14
CA ALA A 78 -10.25 12.81 -9.66
C ALA A 78 -10.83 11.79 -10.66
N VAL A 79 -10.77 12.12 -11.96
CA VAL A 79 -11.15 11.20 -13.05
C VAL A 79 -10.31 9.91 -13.00
N SER A 80 -9.02 10.02 -12.65
CA SER A 80 -8.16 8.84 -12.49
C SER A 80 -8.57 7.97 -11.29
N ALA A 81 -9.07 8.56 -10.21
CA ALA A 81 -9.48 7.84 -9.02
C ALA A 81 -10.76 7.02 -9.28
N GLU A 82 -11.73 7.60 -9.97
CA GLU A 82 -12.97 6.91 -10.38
C GLU A 82 -12.66 5.76 -11.33
N LYS A 83 -11.79 5.96 -12.33
CA LYS A 83 -11.35 4.90 -13.25
C LYS A 83 -10.66 3.76 -12.51
N VAL A 84 -9.81 4.07 -11.54
CA VAL A 84 -9.15 3.06 -10.69
C VAL A 84 -10.17 2.25 -9.90
N GLN A 85 -11.19 2.89 -9.33
CA GLN A 85 -12.27 2.22 -8.60
C GLN A 85 -13.12 1.34 -9.51
N ALA A 86 -13.54 1.86 -10.67
CA ALA A 86 -14.32 1.11 -11.64
C ALA A 86 -13.59 -0.14 -12.16
N LEU A 87 -12.27 -0.05 -12.42
CA LEU A 87 -11.48 -1.22 -12.81
C LEU A 87 -11.33 -2.23 -11.66
N ARG A 88 -11.16 -1.75 -10.43
CA ARG A 88 -11.06 -2.59 -9.23
C ARG A 88 -12.33 -3.40 -9.00
N GLU A 89 -13.48 -2.76 -9.09
CA GLU A 89 -14.79 -3.40 -8.90
C GLU A 89 -15.05 -4.49 -9.95
N LYS A 90 -14.66 -4.27 -11.20
CA LYS A 90 -14.78 -5.26 -12.28
C LYS A 90 -13.97 -6.54 -12.04
N HIS A 91 -12.86 -6.44 -11.30
CA HIS A 91 -11.95 -7.56 -11.02
C HIS A 91 -12.04 -8.06 -9.57
N ARG A 92 -13.13 -7.71 -8.87
CA ARG A 92 -13.39 -8.10 -7.49
C ARG A 92 -13.91 -9.54 -7.43
N LEU A 93 -13.38 -10.37 -6.53
CA LEU A 93 -13.82 -11.78 -6.40
C LEU A 93 -15.07 -11.92 -5.52
N HIS A 94 -15.19 -11.09 -4.48
CA HIS A 94 -16.31 -11.10 -3.54
C HIS A 94 -16.62 -9.67 -3.07
N ASP A 95 -17.79 -9.41 -2.48
CA ASP A 95 -18.25 -8.03 -2.31
C ASP A 95 -17.39 -7.13 -1.41
N LYS A 96 -16.63 -7.73 -0.51
CA LYS A 96 -15.70 -7.05 0.39
C LYS A 96 -14.22 -7.23 0.00
N ASP A 97 -13.96 -7.68 -1.22
CA ASP A 97 -12.60 -7.97 -1.67
C ASP A 97 -11.86 -6.68 -1.97
N THR A 98 -10.78 -6.48 -1.23
CA THR A 98 -9.83 -5.38 -1.38
C THR A 98 -8.39 -5.89 -1.52
N GLY A 99 -8.20 -7.19 -1.33
CA GLY A 99 -6.91 -7.82 -1.10
C GLY A 99 -6.47 -8.76 -2.21
N SER A 100 -7.38 -9.20 -3.07
CA SER A 100 -7.03 -10.15 -4.14
C SER A 100 -5.97 -9.59 -5.10
N PRO A 101 -5.12 -10.47 -5.65
CA PRO A 101 -4.17 -10.09 -6.70
C PRO A 101 -4.85 -9.41 -7.89
N GLU A 102 -6.02 -9.88 -8.30
CA GLU A 102 -6.82 -9.38 -9.41
C GLU A 102 -7.25 -7.92 -9.17
N TYR A 103 -7.86 -7.64 -8.01
CA TYR A 103 -8.28 -6.30 -7.59
C TYR A 103 -7.09 -5.33 -7.54
N GLN A 104 -5.97 -5.75 -6.94
CA GLN A 104 -4.77 -4.93 -6.82
C GLN A 104 -4.11 -4.65 -8.18
N VAL A 105 -3.98 -5.66 -9.03
CA VAL A 105 -3.36 -5.55 -10.37
C VAL A 105 -4.18 -4.63 -11.27
N ALA A 106 -5.51 -4.71 -11.23
CA ALA A 106 -6.40 -3.83 -11.98
C ALA A 106 -6.16 -2.35 -11.62
N GLY A 107 -6.19 -2.03 -10.32
CA GLY A 107 -5.96 -0.65 -9.86
C GLY A 107 -4.54 -0.14 -10.13
N MET A 108 -3.52 -0.99 -10.02
CA MET A 108 -2.14 -0.62 -10.38
C MET A 108 -1.99 -0.34 -11.88
N THR A 109 -2.74 -1.04 -12.73
CA THR A 109 -2.64 -0.89 -14.18
C THR A 109 -3.10 0.48 -14.64
N GLU A 110 -4.23 0.96 -14.12
CA GLU A 110 -4.72 2.32 -14.42
C GLU A 110 -3.76 3.39 -13.87
N ARG A 111 -3.28 3.20 -12.63
CA ARG A 111 -2.31 4.13 -12.03
C ARG A 111 -1.00 4.20 -12.82
N ILE A 112 -0.53 3.06 -13.34
CA ILE A 112 0.66 3.02 -14.21
C ILE A 112 0.40 3.83 -15.49
N SER A 113 -0.74 3.65 -16.15
CA SER A 113 -1.12 4.42 -17.35
C SER A 113 -1.12 5.93 -17.08
N TYR A 114 -1.76 6.35 -15.98
CA TYR A 114 -1.79 7.74 -15.56
C TYR A 114 -0.39 8.32 -15.31
N LEU A 115 0.43 7.62 -14.52
CA LEU A 115 1.80 8.06 -14.19
C LEU A 115 2.71 8.07 -15.43
N THR A 116 2.51 7.16 -16.39
CA THR A 116 3.26 7.19 -17.63
C THR A 116 2.96 8.44 -18.45
N ASN A 117 1.70 8.88 -18.53
CA ASN A 117 1.32 10.11 -19.21
C ASN A 117 1.88 11.35 -18.48
N HIS A 118 1.81 11.36 -17.15
CA HIS A 118 2.40 12.44 -16.34
C HIS A 118 3.91 12.59 -16.59
N LEU A 119 4.66 11.50 -16.61
CA LEU A 119 6.12 11.53 -16.83
C LEU A 119 6.51 11.88 -18.27
N GLN A 120 5.63 11.68 -19.26
CA GLN A 120 5.86 12.17 -20.62
C GLN A 120 5.89 13.71 -20.65
N MET A 121 5.01 14.36 -19.90
CA MET A 121 4.99 15.83 -19.77
C MET A 121 6.09 16.33 -18.83
N HIS A 122 6.44 15.56 -17.79
CA HIS A 122 7.41 15.94 -16.77
C HIS A 122 8.59 14.95 -16.68
N PRO A 123 9.53 14.97 -17.64
CA PRO A 123 10.61 14.00 -17.69
C PRO A 123 11.62 14.15 -16.54
N LYS A 124 11.70 15.31 -15.90
CA LYS A 124 12.63 15.61 -14.79
C LYS A 124 12.12 15.20 -13.41
N ASP A 125 10.90 14.68 -13.31
CA ASP A 125 10.38 14.16 -12.04
C ASP A 125 10.92 12.75 -11.76
N PHE A 126 12.00 12.69 -10.96
CA PHE A 126 12.67 11.45 -10.59
C PHE A 126 11.98 10.70 -9.43
N SER A 127 11.30 11.41 -8.54
CA SER A 127 10.59 10.79 -7.41
C SER A 127 9.37 10.02 -7.91
N THR A 128 8.59 10.61 -8.82
CA THR A 128 7.45 9.95 -9.46
C THR A 128 7.89 8.78 -10.33
N ARG A 129 9.01 8.90 -11.06
CA ARG A 129 9.60 7.79 -11.81
C ARG A 129 9.97 6.61 -10.91
N ARG A 130 10.57 6.88 -9.75
CA ARG A 130 10.87 5.84 -8.75
C ARG A 130 9.60 5.16 -8.24
N GLY A 131 8.55 5.94 -7.95
CA GLY A 131 7.23 5.42 -7.56
C GLY A 131 6.60 4.54 -8.64
N LEU A 132 6.68 4.95 -9.90
CA LEU A 132 6.20 4.17 -11.04
C LEU A 132 6.92 2.82 -11.15
N VAL A 133 8.25 2.81 -11.07
CA VAL A 133 9.03 1.57 -11.12
C VAL A 133 8.67 0.63 -9.96
N ALA A 134 8.46 1.17 -8.76
CA ALA A 134 8.00 0.39 -7.62
C ALA A 134 6.62 -0.25 -7.85
N LEU A 135 5.68 0.49 -8.44
CA LEU A 135 4.35 -0.02 -8.80
C LEU A 135 4.41 -1.13 -9.86
N VAL A 136 5.21 -0.94 -10.91
CA VAL A 136 5.41 -1.96 -11.96
C VAL A 136 5.98 -3.24 -11.36
N ASN A 137 6.96 -3.12 -10.47
CA ASN A 137 7.56 -4.27 -9.78
C ASN A 137 6.57 -4.96 -8.85
N LYS A 138 5.74 -4.21 -8.11
CA LYS A 138 4.69 -4.79 -7.26
C LYS A 138 3.66 -5.57 -8.10
N ARG A 139 3.19 -4.98 -9.21
CA ARG A 139 2.28 -5.66 -10.15
C ARG A 139 2.89 -6.94 -10.72
N ARG A 140 4.17 -6.91 -11.11
CA ARG A 140 4.88 -8.09 -11.60
C ARG A 140 4.94 -9.21 -10.55
N ARG A 141 5.20 -8.88 -9.29
CA ARG A 141 5.23 -9.87 -8.20
C ARG A 141 3.86 -10.53 -7.99
N LEU A 142 2.78 -9.75 -8.03
CA LEU A 142 1.42 -10.28 -7.94
C LEU A 142 1.07 -11.21 -9.11
N LEU A 143 1.46 -10.83 -10.34
CA LEU A 143 1.26 -11.68 -11.52
C LEU A 143 2.09 -12.97 -11.46
N ASN A 144 3.32 -12.91 -10.95
CA ASN A 144 4.12 -14.11 -10.71
C ASN A 144 3.45 -15.04 -9.70
N TYR A 145 2.96 -14.49 -8.59
CA TYR A 145 2.22 -15.26 -7.58
C TYR A 145 0.97 -15.91 -8.17
N LEU A 146 0.17 -15.15 -8.93
CA LEU A 146 -1.04 -15.68 -9.55
C LEU A 146 -0.70 -16.75 -10.59
N SER A 147 0.42 -16.62 -11.32
CA SER A 147 0.85 -17.63 -12.30
C SER A 147 1.26 -18.96 -11.67
N THR A 148 1.71 -18.95 -10.41
CA THR A 148 2.05 -20.18 -9.67
C THR A 148 0.85 -20.77 -8.93
N GLU A 149 -0.07 -19.93 -8.49
CA GLU A 149 -1.27 -20.34 -7.74
C GLU A 149 -2.36 -20.87 -8.66
N ASP A 150 -2.76 -20.09 -9.68
CA ASP A 150 -3.86 -20.41 -10.57
C ASP A 150 -3.61 -19.87 -11.99
N VAL A 151 -3.22 -20.79 -12.87
CA VAL A 151 -2.84 -20.46 -14.25
C VAL A 151 -4.02 -19.89 -15.05
N ASP A 152 -5.23 -20.37 -14.81
CA ASP A 152 -6.41 -19.94 -15.56
C ASP A 152 -6.86 -18.53 -15.17
N ARG A 153 -6.86 -18.20 -13.87
CA ARG A 153 -7.11 -16.83 -13.38
C ARG A 153 -6.06 -15.86 -13.90
N TYR A 154 -4.79 -16.27 -13.89
CA TYR A 154 -3.69 -15.50 -14.45
C TYR A 154 -3.89 -15.18 -15.94
N LYS A 155 -4.26 -16.17 -16.76
CA LYS A 155 -4.50 -15.99 -18.20
C LYS A 155 -5.69 -15.06 -18.45
N ALA A 156 -6.80 -15.24 -17.73
CA ALA A 156 -7.99 -14.41 -17.85
C ALA A 156 -7.70 -12.94 -17.47
N LEU A 157 -6.95 -12.73 -16.38
CA LEU A 157 -6.55 -11.39 -15.93
C LEU A 157 -5.65 -10.68 -16.94
N ILE A 158 -4.67 -11.39 -17.52
CA ILE A 158 -3.79 -10.82 -18.54
C ILE A 158 -4.54 -10.47 -19.82
N ALA A 159 -5.44 -11.34 -20.26
CA ALA A 159 -6.24 -11.12 -21.47
C ALA A 159 -7.16 -9.92 -21.31
N SER A 160 -7.83 -9.80 -20.17
CA SER A 160 -8.74 -8.67 -19.88
C SER A 160 -8.02 -7.32 -19.75
N LEU A 161 -6.85 -7.29 -19.10
CA LEU A 161 -6.09 -6.05 -18.87
C LEU A 161 -5.06 -5.73 -19.97
N GLY A 162 -4.88 -6.60 -20.96
CA GLY A 162 -3.91 -6.43 -22.04
C GLY A 162 -2.44 -6.36 -21.58
N ILE A 163 -2.10 -7.02 -20.47
CA ILE A 163 -0.78 -6.90 -19.84
C ILE A 163 0.22 -7.84 -20.53
N ARG A 164 1.31 -7.28 -21.09
CA ARG A 164 2.43 -8.08 -21.60
C ARG A 164 3.30 -8.59 -20.45
N HIS A 165 3.00 -9.78 -19.94
CA HIS A 165 3.76 -10.45 -18.88
C HIS A 165 4.22 -11.85 -19.31
N LYS A 166 5.42 -12.25 -18.89
CA LYS A 166 5.97 -13.61 -19.09
C LYS A 166 6.11 -14.27 -17.73
N ALA A 167 5.54 -15.47 -17.59
CA ALA A 167 5.62 -16.23 -16.35
C ALA A 167 7.09 -16.56 -16.00
N PRO A 168 7.44 -16.62 -14.70
CA PRO A 168 8.77 -17.06 -14.28
C PRO A 168 9.04 -18.48 -14.80
N GLY A 169 10.29 -18.77 -15.16
CA GLY A 169 10.68 -20.07 -15.74
C GLY A 169 10.38 -20.25 -17.23
N THR A 170 9.63 -19.34 -17.87
CA THR A 170 9.47 -19.35 -19.35
C THR A 170 10.71 -18.86 -20.10
N VAL A 171 11.53 -18.01 -19.46
CA VAL A 171 12.73 -17.44 -20.08
C VAL A 171 13.85 -18.48 -19.98
N PRO A 172 14.49 -18.87 -21.09
CA PRO A 172 15.57 -19.85 -21.05
C PRO A 172 16.68 -19.35 -20.14
N SER A 173 17.30 -20.28 -19.40
CA SER A 173 18.44 -19.93 -18.55
C SER A 173 19.57 -19.35 -19.40
N ARG A 174 20.49 -18.59 -18.76
CA ARG A 174 21.71 -18.12 -19.45
C ARG A 174 22.44 -19.31 -20.08
N GLU A 175 22.50 -20.43 -19.37
CA GLU A 175 23.15 -21.65 -19.82
C GLU A 175 22.45 -22.22 -21.05
N GLU A 176 21.13 -22.34 -21.05
CA GLU A 176 20.36 -22.78 -22.22
C GLU A 176 20.52 -21.84 -23.42
N THR A 177 20.41 -20.53 -23.19
CA THR A 177 20.49 -19.50 -24.24
C THR A 177 21.86 -19.50 -24.91
N TYR A 178 22.93 -19.69 -24.13
CA TYR A 178 24.30 -19.67 -24.63
C TYR A 178 24.90 -21.06 -24.86
N ALA A 179 24.15 -22.15 -24.66
CA ALA A 179 24.62 -23.54 -24.86
C ALA A 179 25.09 -23.78 -26.30
N ARG A 180 24.49 -23.08 -27.28
CA ARG A 180 24.86 -23.16 -28.70
C ARG A 180 26.24 -22.58 -28.99
N PHE A 181 26.72 -21.64 -28.18
CA PHE A 181 27.99 -20.97 -28.43
C PHE A 181 29.14 -21.74 -27.77
N PRO A 182 30.27 -21.93 -28.48
CA PRO A 182 31.43 -22.56 -27.88
C PRO A 182 31.91 -21.73 -26.68
N LYS A 183 32.12 -22.37 -25.53
CA LYS A 183 32.68 -21.71 -24.35
C LYS A 183 34.07 -21.18 -24.72
N GLN A 184 34.28 -19.87 -24.62
CA GLN A 184 35.60 -19.29 -24.81
C GLN A 184 36.55 -19.91 -23.78
N LYS A 185 37.67 -20.49 -24.25
CA LYS A 185 38.72 -20.96 -23.34
C LYS A 185 39.18 -19.75 -22.53
N ALA A 186 39.17 -19.87 -21.20
CA ALA A 186 39.66 -18.81 -20.33
C ALA A 186 41.11 -18.50 -20.71
N VAL A 187 41.33 -17.35 -21.36
CA VAL A 187 42.69 -16.90 -21.67
C VAL A 187 43.36 -16.62 -20.33
N ARG A 188 44.34 -17.46 -19.98
CA ARG A 188 45.20 -17.25 -18.82
C ARG A 188 45.97 -15.95 -19.05
N LYS A 189 45.48 -14.85 -18.46
CA LYS A 189 46.01 -13.47 -18.61
C LYS A 189 47.48 -13.29 -18.16
N HIS A 190 48.16 -14.34 -17.70
CA HIS A 190 49.55 -14.32 -17.26
C HIS A 190 50.57 -14.70 -18.36
N LEU A 191 50.15 -14.87 -19.61
CA LEU A 191 51.03 -15.18 -20.75
C LEU A 191 51.31 -13.98 -21.68
N VAL A 192 51.19 -12.75 -21.19
CA VAL A 192 51.71 -11.55 -21.86
C VAL A 192 52.85 -11.02 -21.00
N LYS A 193 54.01 -11.67 -21.09
CA LYS A 193 55.26 -11.18 -20.52
C LYS A 193 55.66 -9.96 -21.35
N LYS A 194 55.44 -8.76 -20.81
CA LYS A 194 55.98 -7.53 -21.39
C LYS A 194 57.51 -7.64 -21.32
N ASN A 195 58.15 -7.76 -22.48
CA ASN A 195 59.55 -7.39 -22.66
C ASN A 195 59.66 -5.87 -22.76
#